data_AF-A0A7X0P1A6-F1
#
_entry.id   AF-A0A7X0P1A6-F1
#
_cell.length_a   1.000
_cell.length_b   1.000
_cell.length_c   1.000
_cell.angle_alpha   90.00
_cell.angle_beta   90.00
_cell.angle_gamma   90.00
#
_symmetry.space_group_name_H-M   'P 1'
#
loop_
_entity.id
_entity.type
_entity.pdbx_description
1 polymer ?
#
loop_
_entity_poly.entity_id
_entity_poly.type
_entity_poly.pdbx_seq_one_letter_code
_entity_poly.pdbx_strand_id
1 'polypeptide(L)'
;MRILMTESDPSGGAVAGALLALEGHEMAYCHPPGAAPSTAPCAGMAPGGRCPLAGGDVDLLVDVRLAPGPFTLREAGVMCALRAGVPVLVAGPTPSGTGLEETVSRCEPVELVETCAEAVSPTGPAALRAVADAVRPLLRRAGMRPQIRLVEVDGTVHVYLSFLSEISTALAEEIRQAAAQAYTQVTRDRFQIVAHVALLAAT
;
A
#
# COMPACT_ATOMS: atom_id res chain seq x y z
N MET A 1 5.14 4.90 -0.07
CA MET A 1 3.82 4.24 -0.03
C MET A 1 2.75 5.24 0.30
N ARG A 2 1.54 4.99 -0.18
CA ARG A 2 0.35 5.73 0.22
C ARG A 2 -0.35 5.02 1.38
N ILE A 3 -0.31 5.64 2.55
CA ILE A 3 -0.89 5.09 3.78
C ILE A 3 -2.20 5.83 4.08
N LEU A 4 -3.28 5.08 4.27
CA LEU A 4 -4.55 5.61 4.75
C LEU A 4 -4.61 5.49 6.27
N MET A 5 -4.87 6.60 6.94
CA MET A 5 -5.00 6.67 8.39
C MET A 5 -6.47 6.68 8.84
N THR A 6 -6.79 5.84 9.82
CA THR A 6 -7.99 5.92 10.67
C THR A 6 -7.59 6.07 12.13
N GLU A 7 -8.54 6.46 12.97
CA GLU A 7 -8.29 6.72 14.39
C GLU A 7 -9.55 6.41 15.22
N SER A 8 -9.38 5.87 16.42
CA SER A 8 -10.48 5.72 17.40
C SER A 8 -10.94 7.06 17.96
N ASP A 9 -9.98 7.97 18.18
CA ASP A 9 -10.18 9.26 18.83
C ASP A 9 -9.89 10.40 17.85
N PRO A 10 -10.65 11.52 17.90
CA PRO A 10 -10.38 12.67 17.06
C PRO A 10 -8.93 13.16 17.19
N SER A 11 -8.23 13.26 16.06
CA SER A 11 -6.81 13.63 15.96
C SER A 11 -5.82 12.66 16.63
N GLY A 12 -6.27 11.48 17.06
CA GLY A 12 -5.39 10.46 17.64
C GLY A 12 -4.30 9.98 16.67
N GLY A 13 -4.58 10.00 15.36
CA GLY A 13 -3.63 9.62 14.31
C GLY A 13 -2.68 10.73 13.86
N ALA A 14 -2.78 11.95 14.41
CA ALA A 14 -2.02 13.11 13.89
C ALA A 14 -0.50 12.94 14.04
N VAL A 15 -0.03 12.51 15.21
CA VAL A 15 1.41 12.30 15.48
C VAL A 15 1.95 11.14 14.65
N ALA A 16 1.25 10.01 14.64
CA ALA A 16 1.58 8.84 13.83
C ALA A 16 1.69 9.20 12.34
N GLY A 17 0.71 9.95 11.81
CA GLY A 17 0.71 10.39 10.42
C GLY A 17 1.88 11.34 10.10
N ALA A 18 2.22 12.24 11.01
CA ALA A 18 3.37 13.14 10.84
C ALA A 18 4.70 12.36 10.81
N LEU A 19 4.88 11.38 11.70
CA LEU A 19 6.07 10.52 11.72
C LEU A 19 6.21 9.75 10.40
N LEU A 20 5.14 9.10 9.94
CA LEU A 20 5.17 8.36 8.67
C LEU A 20 5.41 9.29 7.46
N ALA A 21 4.84 10.50 7.47
CA ALA A 21 5.11 11.49 6.43
C ALA A 21 6.59 11.92 6.39
N LEU A 22 7.23 12.09 7.55
CA LEU A 22 8.67 12.41 7.65
C LEU A 22 9.54 11.30 7.07
N GLU A 23 9.10 10.05 7.18
CA GLU A 23 9.72 8.88 6.55
C GLU A 23 9.46 8.80 5.02
N GLY A 24 8.78 9.80 4.45
CA GLY A 24 8.50 9.88 3.02
C GLY A 24 7.28 9.06 2.57
N HIS A 25 6.39 8.65 3.49
CA HIS A 25 5.10 8.09 3.12
C HIS A 25 4.13 9.20 2.67
N GLU A 26 3.34 8.91 1.64
CA GLU A 26 2.22 9.77 1.26
C GLU A 26 1.03 9.45 2.16
N MET A 27 0.52 10.44 2.87
CA MET A 27 -0.56 10.22 3.84
C MET A 27 -1.92 10.60 3.27
N ALA A 28 -2.90 9.72 3.45
CA ALA A 28 -4.32 9.99 3.26
C ALA A 28 -5.08 9.73 4.57
N TYR A 29 -6.27 10.31 4.72
CA TYR A 29 -7.02 10.25 5.98
C TYR A 29 -8.50 9.99 5.72
N CYS A 30 -9.11 9.10 6.50
CA CYS A 30 -10.57 9.03 6.59
C CYS A 30 -11.15 10.28 7.28
N HIS A 31 -10.40 10.85 8.23
CA HIS A 31 -10.72 12.07 8.95
C HIS A 31 -9.48 12.96 8.95
N PRO A 32 -9.40 13.97 8.06
CA PRO A 32 -8.22 14.80 7.95
C PRO A 32 -7.90 15.52 9.28
N PRO A 33 -6.63 15.51 9.73
CA PRO A 33 -6.24 16.16 10.97
C PRO A 33 -6.48 17.67 10.89
N GLY A 34 -7.00 18.25 11.98
CA GLY A 34 -7.32 19.68 12.03
C GLY A 34 -8.52 20.12 11.18
N ALA A 35 -9.22 19.19 10.52
CA ALA A 35 -10.48 19.52 9.84
C ALA A 35 -11.52 20.01 10.87
N ALA A 36 -12.28 21.03 10.49
CA ALA A 36 -13.43 21.47 11.27
C ALA A 36 -14.39 20.28 11.47
N PRO A 37 -15.12 20.22 12.60
CA PRO A 37 -16.09 19.18 12.85
C PRO A 37 -17.05 19.08 11.65
N SER A 38 -16.96 17.97 10.92
CA SER A 38 -17.83 17.72 9.77
C SER A 38 -19.01 16.88 10.23
N THR A 39 -20.19 17.15 9.69
CA THR A 39 -21.37 16.27 9.88
C THR A 39 -21.24 14.96 9.11
N ALA A 40 -20.27 14.87 8.18
CA ALA A 40 -20.03 13.67 7.41
C ALA A 40 -19.22 12.64 8.22
N PRO A 41 -19.55 11.35 8.10
CA PRO A 41 -18.90 10.30 8.89
C PRO A 41 -17.47 10.00 8.43
N CYS A 42 -17.06 10.39 7.21
CA CYS A 42 -15.69 10.26 6.70
C CYS A 42 -15.47 11.15 5.46
N ALA A 43 -14.21 11.27 5.03
CA ALA A 43 -13.79 12.05 3.85
C ALA A 43 -14.50 11.61 2.55
N GLY A 44 -14.88 10.33 2.42
CA GLY A 44 -15.59 9.83 1.25
C GLY A 44 -17.08 10.21 1.22
N MET A 45 -17.67 10.55 2.36
CA MET A 45 -19.08 10.96 2.48
C MET A 45 -19.24 12.47 2.72
N ALA A 46 -18.14 13.21 2.81
CA ALA A 46 -18.19 14.68 2.84
C ALA A 46 -18.73 15.24 1.52
N PRO A 47 -19.44 16.38 1.51
CA PRO A 47 -19.85 17.04 0.27
C PRO A 47 -18.66 17.31 -0.65
N GLY A 48 -18.69 16.77 -1.87
CA GLY A 48 -17.57 16.85 -2.82
C GLY A 48 -16.34 16.01 -2.44
N GLY A 49 -16.43 15.22 -1.37
CA GLY A 49 -15.37 14.36 -0.88
C GLY A 49 -15.10 13.18 -1.80
N ARG A 50 -13.87 12.66 -1.74
CA ARG A 50 -13.45 11.45 -2.45
C ARG A 50 -12.82 10.48 -1.47
N CYS A 51 -13.32 9.25 -1.45
CA CYS A 51 -12.76 8.19 -0.61
C CYS A 51 -11.34 7.83 -1.10
N PRO A 52 -10.31 7.88 -0.24
CA PRO A 52 -8.96 7.50 -0.63
C PRO A 52 -8.87 6.06 -1.16
N LEU A 53 -9.64 5.12 -0.59
CA LEU A 53 -9.68 3.73 -1.06
C LEU A 53 -10.29 3.58 -2.46
N ALA A 54 -11.15 4.51 -2.90
CA ALA A 54 -11.75 4.44 -4.23
C ALA A 54 -10.73 4.67 -5.36
N GLY A 55 -9.58 5.28 -5.07
CA GLY A 55 -8.48 5.45 -6.02
C GLY A 55 -7.72 4.15 -6.29
N GLY A 56 -7.82 3.16 -5.39
CA GLY A 56 -7.10 1.90 -5.50
C GLY A 56 -5.58 2.05 -5.46
N ASP A 57 -5.07 3.14 -4.89
CA ASP A 57 -3.65 3.50 -4.78
C ASP A 57 -3.13 3.43 -3.33
N VAL A 58 -4.00 3.14 -2.36
CA VAL A 58 -3.60 2.89 -0.97
C VAL A 58 -2.87 1.56 -0.86
N ASP A 59 -1.73 1.57 -0.18
CA ASP A 59 -0.85 0.41 0.02
C ASP A 59 -1.06 -0.25 1.39
N LEU A 60 -1.41 0.54 2.40
CA LEU A 60 -1.59 0.12 3.79
C LEU A 60 -2.64 1.01 4.45
N LEU A 61 -3.52 0.44 5.27
CA LEU A 61 -4.32 1.19 6.24
C LEU A 61 -3.68 1.05 7.62
N VAL A 62 -3.47 2.18 8.30
CA VAL A 62 -3.06 2.24 9.70
C VAL A 62 -4.22 2.76 10.53
N ASP A 63 -4.62 1.98 11.52
CA ASP A 63 -5.65 2.35 12.49
C ASP A 63 -5.01 2.68 13.83
N VAL A 64 -5.08 3.95 14.25
CA VAL A 64 -4.40 4.42 15.47
C VAL A 64 -5.36 4.44 16.64
N ARG A 65 -4.97 3.77 17.73
CA ARG A 65 -5.76 3.68 18.96
C ARG A 65 -4.92 4.07 20.16
N LEU A 66 -5.34 5.11 20.87
CA LEU A 66 -4.62 5.63 22.05
C LEU A 66 -5.03 4.92 23.34
N ALA A 67 -6.19 4.25 23.34
CA ALA A 67 -6.72 3.54 24.49
C ALA A 67 -7.51 2.29 24.08
N PRO A 68 -7.64 1.28 24.96
CA PRO A 68 -8.53 0.15 24.74
C PRO A 68 -10.00 0.59 24.66
N GLY A 69 -10.81 -0.17 23.90
CA GLY A 69 -12.24 0.11 23.77
C GLY A 69 -12.91 -0.66 22.63
N PRO A 70 -14.22 -0.44 22.43
CA PRO A 70 -14.94 -0.98 21.28
C PRO A 70 -14.52 -0.29 19.97
N PHE A 71 -14.86 -0.93 18.84
CA PHE A 71 -14.74 -0.34 17.51
C PHE A 71 -15.70 0.84 17.34
N THR A 72 -15.20 1.95 16.80
CA THR A 72 -15.94 3.18 16.57
C THR A 72 -16.22 3.41 15.09
N LEU A 73 -17.15 4.32 14.80
CA LEU A 73 -17.44 4.71 13.41
C LEU A 73 -16.26 5.41 12.72
N ARG A 74 -15.30 5.96 13.48
CA ARG A 74 -14.12 6.62 12.91
C ARG A 74 -13.12 5.59 12.36
N GLU A 75 -13.14 4.39 12.91
CA GLU A 75 -12.34 3.25 12.47
C GLU A 75 -12.99 2.50 11.30
N ALA A 76 -14.18 2.91 10.82
CA ALA A 76 -14.91 2.21 9.75
C ALA A 76 -14.10 2.01 8.44
N GLY A 77 -13.06 2.83 8.22
CA GLY A 77 -12.11 2.63 7.12
C GLY A 77 -11.40 1.28 7.16
N VAL A 78 -11.18 0.68 8.34
CA VAL A 78 -10.64 -0.68 8.52
C VAL A 78 -11.44 -1.70 7.72
N MET A 79 -12.78 -1.69 7.86
CA MET A 79 -13.66 -2.62 7.15
C MET A 79 -13.62 -2.38 5.64
N CYS A 80 -13.50 -1.13 5.20
CA CYS A 80 -13.35 -0.79 3.79
C CYS A 80 -12.01 -1.30 3.23
N ALA A 81 -10.91 -1.17 3.98
CA ALA A 81 -9.59 -1.65 3.57
C ALA A 81 -9.55 -3.18 3.46
N LEU A 82 -10.06 -3.90 4.45
CA LEU A 82 -10.18 -5.36 4.40
C LEU A 82 -10.97 -5.82 3.17
N ARG A 83 -12.12 -5.18 2.89
CA ARG A 83 -12.92 -5.49 1.70
C ARG A 83 -12.20 -5.16 0.39
N ALA A 84 -11.33 -4.16 0.39
CA ALA A 84 -10.51 -3.78 -0.76
C ALA A 84 -9.21 -4.60 -0.90
N GLY A 85 -8.94 -5.53 0.02
CA GLY A 85 -7.68 -6.29 0.06
C GLY A 85 -6.46 -5.45 0.40
N VAL A 86 -6.66 -4.29 1.03
CA VAL A 86 -5.58 -3.44 1.55
C VAL A 86 -5.18 -3.97 2.92
N PRO A 87 -3.89 -4.27 3.16
CA PRO A 87 -3.40 -4.67 4.49
C PRO A 87 -3.79 -3.65 5.56
N VAL A 88 -4.08 -4.15 6.77
CA VAL A 88 -4.45 -3.33 7.93
C VAL A 88 -3.45 -3.56 9.05
N LEU A 89 -2.90 -2.47 9.57
CA LEU A 89 -2.07 -2.42 10.77
C LEU A 89 -2.80 -1.61 11.85
N VAL A 90 -3.00 -2.20 13.02
CA VAL A 90 -3.52 -1.50 14.21
C VAL A 90 -2.33 -1.05 15.06
N ALA A 91 -2.23 0.25 15.27
CA ALA A 91 -1.20 0.87 16.11
C ALA A 91 -1.78 1.19 17.49
N GLY A 92 -1.46 0.35 18.47
CA GLY A 92 -2.04 0.37 19.81
C GLY A 92 -3.00 -0.80 20.09
N PRO A 93 -3.89 -0.69 21.09
CA PRO A 93 -4.76 -1.78 21.52
C PRO A 93 -5.72 -2.23 20.40
N THR A 94 -6.05 -3.51 20.30
CA THR A 94 -7.05 -4.02 19.34
C THR A 94 -8.48 -3.68 19.77
N PRO A 95 -9.40 -3.41 18.82
CA PRO A 95 -10.79 -3.11 19.14
C PRO A 95 -11.53 -4.37 19.61
N SER A 96 -12.07 -4.31 20.82
CA SER A 96 -12.76 -5.44 21.46
C SER A 96 -14.04 -5.82 20.72
N GLY A 97 -14.34 -7.12 20.64
CA GLY A 97 -15.62 -7.64 20.14
C GLY A 97 -15.80 -7.62 18.62
N THR A 98 -14.69 -7.51 17.87
CA THR A 98 -14.71 -7.40 16.39
C THR A 98 -14.22 -8.65 15.66
N GLY A 99 -13.46 -9.52 16.34
CA GLY A 99 -12.74 -10.63 15.70
C GLY A 99 -11.54 -10.19 14.84
N LEU A 100 -11.20 -8.90 14.83
CA LEU A 100 -10.10 -8.36 14.02
C LEU A 100 -8.72 -8.85 14.47
N GLU A 101 -8.59 -9.33 15.71
CA GLU A 101 -7.34 -9.79 16.32
C GLU A 101 -6.62 -10.87 15.51
N GLU A 102 -7.37 -11.70 14.78
CA GLU A 102 -6.83 -12.79 13.96
C GLU A 102 -6.53 -12.37 12.50
N THR A 103 -7.02 -11.20 12.07
CA THR A 103 -7.01 -10.77 10.66
C THR A 103 -6.09 -9.58 10.40
N VAL A 104 -5.77 -8.79 11.43
CA VAL A 104 -4.97 -7.56 11.30
C VAL A 104 -3.60 -7.72 11.95
N SER A 105 -2.60 -7.07 11.37
CA SER A 105 -1.32 -6.90 12.04
C SER A 105 -1.47 -5.87 13.15
N ARG A 106 -0.69 -6.00 14.22
CA ARG A 106 -0.66 -5.04 15.33
C ARG A 106 0.77 -4.62 15.63
N CYS A 107 0.94 -3.39 16.10
CA CYS A 107 2.20 -2.89 16.63
C CYS A 107 1.94 -1.95 17.81
N GLU A 108 2.95 -1.78 18.67
CA GLU A 108 2.95 -0.66 19.60
C GLU A 108 3.20 0.66 18.84
N PRO A 109 2.75 1.82 19.36
CA PRO A 109 2.96 3.10 18.71
C PRO A 109 4.42 3.45 18.41
N VAL A 110 5.35 2.96 19.24
CA VAL A 110 6.80 3.16 19.06
C VAL A 110 7.39 2.34 17.92
N GLU A 111 6.76 1.21 17.58
CA GLU A 111 7.18 0.30 16.52
C GLU A 111 6.58 0.67 15.16
N LEU A 112 5.63 1.62 15.14
CA LEU A 112 4.80 1.94 13.99
C LEU A 112 5.59 2.12 12.69
N VAL A 113 6.68 2.88 12.72
CA VAL A 113 7.49 3.16 11.52
C VAL A 113 8.11 1.88 10.96
N GLU A 114 8.68 1.06 11.84
CA GLU A 114 9.30 -0.21 11.49
C GLU A 114 8.25 -1.21 10.99
N THR A 115 7.16 -1.40 11.73
CA THR A 115 6.09 -2.32 11.34
C THR A 115 5.36 -1.87 10.07
N CYS A 116 5.22 -0.56 9.82
CA CYS A 116 4.69 -0.07 8.55
C CYS A 116 5.60 -0.46 7.37
N ALA A 117 6.92 -0.43 7.56
CA ALA A 117 7.82 -0.93 6.53
C ALA A 117 7.57 -2.42 6.31
N GLU A 118 7.49 -3.22 7.37
CA GLU A 118 7.26 -4.67 7.33
C GLU A 118 5.91 -5.10 6.74
N ALA A 119 4.87 -4.30 6.95
CA ALA A 119 3.50 -4.62 6.53
C ALA A 119 3.33 -4.76 5.00
N VAL A 120 4.31 -4.31 4.22
CA VAL A 120 4.34 -4.53 2.77
C VAL A 120 4.90 -5.91 2.47
N SER A 121 4.01 -6.80 2.06
CA SER A 121 4.43 -8.09 1.51
C SER A 121 5.38 -7.87 0.31
N PRO A 122 6.53 -8.57 0.25
CA PRO A 122 7.47 -8.50 -0.87
C PRO A 122 6.85 -8.83 -2.22
N THR A 123 5.75 -9.59 -2.23
CA THR A 123 5.02 -9.96 -3.45
C THR A 123 3.59 -9.40 -3.46
N GLY A 124 3.30 -8.46 -2.56
CA GLY A 124 1.96 -7.91 -2.35
C GLY A 124 1.49 -6.90 -3.40
N PRO A 125 0.23 -6.44 -3.29
CA PRO A 125 -0.37 -5.51 -4.25
C PRO A 125 0.39 -4.19 -4.44
N ALA A 126 0.96 -3.64 -3.36
CA ALA A 126 1.75 -2.40 -3.41
C ALA A 126 3.02 -2.56 -4.26
N ALA A 127 3.76 -3.66 -4.06
CA ALA A 127 4.95 -3.96 -4.85
C ALA A 127 4.61 -4.19 -6.32
N LEU A 128 3.54 -4.94 -6.60
CA LEU A 128 3.03 -5.16 -7.95
C LEU A 128 2.63 -3.83 -8.64
N ARG A 129 1.92 -2.95 -7.92
CA ARG A 129 1.48 -1.64 -8.43
C ARG A 129 2.66 -0.74 -8.76
N ALA A 130 3.64 -0.63 -7.86
CA ALA A 130 4.84 0.18 -8.07
C ALA A 130 5.60 -0.24 -9.34
N VAL A 131 5.82 -1.56 -9.51
CA VAL A 131 6.42 -2.11 -10.73
C VAL A 131 5.57 -1.75 -11.95
N ALA A 132 4.26 -2.01 -11.90
CA ALA A 132 3.34 -1.78 -13.01
C ALA A 132 3.29 -0.30 -13.43
N ASP A 133 3.29 0.63 -12.48
CA ASP A 133 3.26 2.07 -12.73
C ASP A 133 4.58 2.55 -13.34
N ALA A 134 5.72 2.04 -12.89
CA ALA A 134 7.04 2.41 -13.41
C ALA A 134 7.27 1.94 -14.86
N VAL A 135 6.78 0.75 -15.22
CA VAL A 135 6.97 0.22 -16.60
C VAL A 135 5.93 0.76 -17.58
N ARG A 136 4.76 1.20 -17.10
CA ARG A 136 3.64 1.66 -17.94
C ARG A 136 4.02 2.73 -18.97
N PRO A 137 4.80 3.79 -18.65
CA PRO A 137 5.18 4.81 -19.63
C PRO A 137 6.03 4.27 -20.79
N LEU A 138 6.93 3.32 -20.51
CA LEU A 138 7.79 2.67 -21.51
C LEU A 138 6.95 1.87 -22.50
N LEU A 139 5.94 1.18 -21.97
CA LEU A 139 5.09 0.27 -22.73
C LEU A 139 4.00 0.97 -23.54
N ARG A 140 3.52 2.12 -23.07
CA ARG A 140 2.53 2.94 -23.78
C ARG A 140 2.99 3.32 -25.19
N ARG A 141 4.28 3.63 -25.36
CA ARG A 141 4.85 3.99 -26.67
C ARG A 141 4.83 2.84 -27.67
N ALA A 142 4.89 1.60 -27.18
CA ALA A 142 4.91 0.39 -27.98
C ALA A 142 3.53 -0.30 -28.08
N GLY A 143 2.49 0.23 -27.42
CA GLY A 143 1.16 -0.38 -27.40
C GLY A 143 1.10 -1.75 -26.70
N MET A 144 2.07 -2.06 -25.84
CA MET A 144 2.20 -3.38 -25.22
C MET A 144 1.61 -3.43 -23.80
N ARG A 145 1.20 -4.63 -23.38
CA ARG A 145 0.79 -4.92 -22.00
C ARG A 145 1.45 -6.21 -21.51
N PRO A 146 2.31 -6.14 -20.47
CA PRO A 146 2.88 -7.34 -19.87
C PRO A 146 1.89 -8.01 -18.92
N GLN A 147 2.10 -9.29 -18.71
CA GLN A 147 1.72 -9.95 -17.47
C GLN A 147 2.84 -9.76 -16.45
N ILE A 148 2.52 -9.23 -15.28
CA ILE A 148 3.50 -8.99 -14.21
C ILE A 148 3.22 -9.98 -13.08
N ARG A 149 4.25 -10.70 -12.65
CA ARG A 149 4.20 -11.58 -11.48
C ARG A 149 5.41 -11.34 -10.59
N LEU A 150 5.17 -11.28 -9.29
CA LEU A 150 6.23 -11.23 -8.28
C LEU A 150 6.27 -12.59 -7.58
N VAL A 151 7.45 -13.16 -7.46
CA VAL A 151 7.66 -14.45 -6.79
C VAL A 151 8.88 -14.31 -5.89
N GLU A 152 8.73 -14.65 -4.62
CA GLU A 152 9.85 -14.72 -3.70
C GLU A 152 10.46 -16.13 -3.73
N VAL A 153 11.77 -16.21 -3.91
CA VAL A 153 12.57 -17.44 -3.91
C VAL A 153 13.82 -17.18 -3.09
N ASP A 154 14.00 -17.91 -1.99
CA ASP A 154 15.17 -17.81 -1.10
C ASP A 154 15.52 -16.37 -0.68
N GLY A 155 14.50 -15.58 -0.32
CA GLY A 155 14.66 -14.18 0.11
C GLY A 155 14.94 -13.18 -1.01
N THR A 156 14.94 -13.64 -2.27
CA THR A 156 15.06 -12.78 -3.46
C THR A 156 13.71 -12.70 -4.17
N VAL A 157 13.29 -11.51 -4.55
CA VAL A 157 12.07 -11.31 -5.33
C VAL A 157 12.37 -11.29 -6.81
N HIS A 158 11.77 -12.23 -7.52
CA HIS A 158 11.80 -12.34 -8.97
C HIS A 158 10.57 -11.64 -9.54
N VAL A 159 10.80 -10.55 -10.28
CA VAL A 159 9.76 -9.84 -11.02
C VAL A 159 9.74 -10.35 -12.45
N TYR A 160 8.70 -11.08 -12.84
CA TYR A 160 8.51 -11.56 -14.20
C TYR A 160 7.60 -10.60 -14.96
N LEU A 161 8.13 -10.01 -16.04
CA LEU A 161 7.38 -9.23 -17.02
C LEU A 161 7.31 -10.04 -18.32
N SER A 162 6.15 -10.63 -18.57
CA SER A 162 5.94 -11.54 -19.70
C SER A 162 5.10 -10.89 -20.80
N PHE A 163 5.54 -11.03 -22.05
CA PHE A 163 4.97 -10.36 -23.21
C PHE A 163 4.48 -11.35 -24.26
N LEU A 164 3.46 -10.97 -25.04
CA LEU A 164 2.96 -11.78 -26.17
C LEU A 164 3.67 -11.49 -27.50
N SER A 165 4.52 -10.47 -27.53
CA SER A 165 5.23 -10.02 -28.73
C SER A 165 6.68 -9.72 -28.39
N GLU A 166 7.55 -9.91 -29.38
CA GLU A 166 8.97 -9.64 -29.21
C GLU A 166 9.24 -8.19 -28.83
N ILE A 167 10.29 -8.00 -28.05
CA ILE A 167 10.70 -6.71 -27.53
C ILE A 167 12.19 -6.54 -27.85
N SER A 168 12.57 -5.35 -28.29
CA SER A 168 13.98 -5.03 -28.50
C SER A 168 14.77 -5.20 -27.20
N THR A 169 16.02 -5.60 -27.29
CA THR A 169 16.93 -5.74 -26.15
C THR A 169 17.09 -4.44 -25.36
N ALA A 170 17.14 -3.29 -26.03
CA ALA A 170 17.21 -1.98 -25.39
C ALA A 170 15.99 -1.70 -24.50
N LEU A 171 14.77 -1.86 -25.04
CA LEU A 171 13.55 -1.68 -24.27
C LEU A 171 13.41 -2.71 -23.15
N ALA A 172 13.83 -3.96 -23.36
CA ALA A 172 13.84 -4.98 -22.32
C ALA A 172 14.75 -4.57 -21.13
N GLU A 173 15.90 -3.97 -21.41
CA GLU A 173 16.81 -3.49 -20.37
C GLU A 173 16.25 -2.27 -19.62
N GLU A 174 15.66 -1.30 -20.34
CA GLU A 174 14.96 -0.16 -19.71
C GLU A 174 13.84 -0.64 -18.77
N ILE A 175 13.08 -1.66 -19.19
CA ILE A 175 12.01 -2.25 -18.37
C ILE A 175 12.58 -2.91 -17.12
N ARG A 176 13.68 -3.68 -17.22
CA ARG A 176 14.31 -4.31 -16.05
C ARG A 176 14.77 -3.28 -15.04
N GLN A 177 15.45 -2.23 -15.51
CA GLN A 177 15.95 -1.15 -14.65
C GLN A 177 14.81 -0.40 -13.97
N ALA A 178 13.77 -0.03 -14.72
CA ALA A 178 12.60 0.66 -14.16
C ALA A 178 11.87 -0.21 -13.12
N ALA A 179 11.67 -1.50 -13.41
CA ALA A 179 11.03 -2.44 -12.50
C ALA A 179 11.86 -2.63 -11.21
N ALA A 180 13.17 -2.85 -11.35
CA ALA A 180 14.07 -3.03 -10.22
C ALA A 180 14.11 -1.79 -9.32
N GLN A 181 14.30 -0.60 -9.90
CA GLN A 181 14.33 0.67 -9.16
C GLN A 181 13.02 0.93 -8.40
N ALA A 182 11.87 0.77 -9.08
CA ALA A 182 10.57 1.01 -8.46
C ALA A 182 10.29 0.04 -7.30
N TYR A 183 10.68 -1.22 -7.47
CA TYR A 183 10.54 -2.23 -6.44
C TYR A 183 11.47 -1.96 -5.25
N THR A 184 12.75 -1.65 -5.49
CA THR A 184 13.70 -1.25 -4.43
C THR A 184 13.17 -0.03 -3.68
N GLN A 185 12.59 0.95 -4.37
CA GLN A 185 12.03 2.14 -3.73
C GLN A 185 10.81 1.82 -2.86
N VAL A 186 9.83 1.06 -3.37
CA VAL A 186 8.60 0.76 -2.60
C VAL A 186 8.88 -0.16 -1.41
N THR A 187 9.89 -1.03 -1.53
CA THR A 187 10.30 -1.93 -0.44
C THR A 187 11.39 -1.35 0.45
N ARG A 188 11.93 -0.16 0.14
CA ARG A 188 13.06 0.49 0.83
C ARG A 188 14.31 -0.41 0.91
N ASP A 189 14.65 -1.06 -0.19
CA ASP A 189 15.84 -1.90 -0.33
C ASP A 189 15.91 -3.08 0.67
N ARG A 190 14.77 -3.48 1.25
CA ARG A 190 14.69 -4.58 2.22
C ARG A 190 14.82 -5.97 1.58
N PHE A 191 14.55 -6.08 0.28
CA PHE A 191 14.59 -7.34 -0.45
C PHE A 191 15.52 -7.24 -1.64
N GLN A 192 16.28 -8.30 -1.87
CA GLN A 192 16.99 -8.47 -3.13
C GLN A 192 15.98 -8.66 -4.26
N ILE A 193 16.28 -8.14 -5.45
CA ILE A 193 15.40 -8.22 -6.61
C ILE A 193 16.15 -8.65 -7.87
N VAL A 194 15.50 -9.49 -8.66
CA VAL A 194 15.87 -9.76 -10.05
C VAL A 194 14.67 -9.54 -10.97
N ALA A 195 14.83 -8.66 -11.96
CA ALA A 195 13.79 -8.42 -12.97
C ALA A 195 14.03 -9.26 -14.23
N HIS A 196 13.03 -10.04 -14.62
CA HIS A 196 13.01 -10.92 -15.78
C HIS A 196 12.06 -10.35 -16.83
N VAL A 197 12.53 -10.27 -18.07
CA VAL A 197 11.69 -9.92 -19.23
C VAL A 197 11.68 -11.11 -20.16
N ALA A 198 10.50 -11.67 -20.39
CA ALA A 198 10.33 -12.91 -21.15
C ALA A 198 9.22 -12.79 -22.19
N LEU A 199 9.36 -13.55 -23.27
CA LEU A 199 8.29 -13.77 -24.23
C LEU A 199 7.50 -15.01 -23.80
N LEU A 200 6.17 -14.90 -23.73
CA LEU A 200 5.30 -16.04 -23.54
C LEU A 200 5.33 -16.89 -24.81
N ALA A 201 5.67 -18.17 -24.68
CA ALA A 201 5.46 -19.11 -25.75
C ALA A 201 3.97 -19.15 -26.09
N ALA A 202 3.64 -19.02 -27.38
CA ALA A 202 2.28 -19.27 -27.84
C ALA A 202 1.95 -20.74 -27.58
N THR A 203 0.97 -20.99 -26.71
CA THR A 203 0.37 -22.32 -26.49
C THR A 203 -0.61 -22.65 -27.60
#